data_AF-A0A3D3P189-F1
#
_entry.id   AF-A0A3D3P189-F1
#
_cell.length_a   1.000
_cell.length_b   1.000
_cell.length_c   1.000
_cell.angle_alpha   90.00
_cell.angle_beta   90.00
_cell.angle_gamma   90.00
#
_symmetry.space_group_name_H-M   'P 1'
#
loop_
_entity.id
_entity.type
_entity.pdbx_description
1 polymer ?
#
loop_
_entity_poly.entity_id
_entity_poly.type
_entity_poly.pdbx_seq_one_letter_code
_entity_poly.pdbx_strand_id
1 'polypeptide(L)'
;AEVEYAPGFDSGDLAAGLAALRAEEQRQRVTLAGPHRDDLRLTINNLDATTYASEGQQRSMAVALKVAQARALESGFGKAPLLLVDDVFGELDTHRRRALLALLPAGTQKIITTTSLDWADADGLAGRVCRIEGARIAEG
;
A
#
# COMPACT_ATOMS: atom_id res chain seq x y z
N ALA A 1 -8.37 -11.57 -4.10
CA ALA A 1 -7.12 -10.98 -4.58
C ALA A 1 -6.00 -11.69 -3.86
N GLU A 2 -4.92 -12.01 -4.56
CA GLU A 2 -3.79 -12.74 -4.01
C GLU A 2 -2.50 -11.94 -4.20
N VAL A 3 -1.55 -12.18 -3.30
CA VAL A 3 -0.21 -11.60 -3.34
C VAL A 3 0.76 -12.77 -3.35
N GLU A 4 1.54 -12.88 -4.41
CA GLU A 4 2.56 -13.92 -4.57
C GLU A 4 3.94 -13.24 -4.66
N TYR A 5 4.89 -13.71 -3.86
CA TYR A 5 6.27 -13.31 -3.99
C TYR A 5 6.91 -14.08 -5.16
N ALA A 6 7.47 -13.34 -6.11
CA ALA A 6 8.14 -13.87 -7.29
C ALA A 6 9.64 -13.57 -7.19
N PRO A 7 10.48 -14.56 -6.86
CA PRO A 7 11.92 -14.39 -6.82
C PRO A 7 12.47 -13.96 -8.20
N GLY A 8 13.41 -13.03 -8.20
CA GLY A 8 14.12 -12.57 -9.41
C GLY A 8 15.23 -13.52 -9.87
N PHE A 9 15.39 -14.65 -9.19
CA PHE A 9 16.37 -15.69 -9.48
C PHE A 9 15.86 -17.04 -8.95
N ASP A 10 16.45 -18.14 -9.40
CA ASP A 10 16.04 -19.45 -8.93
C ASP A 10 16.37 -19.63 -7.44
N SER A 11 15.35 -19.99 -6.67
CA SER A 11 15.29 -19.87 -5.19
C SER A 11 16.28 -20.74 -4.40
N GLY A 12 17.09 -21.57 -5.07
CA GLY A 12 17.95 -22.56 -4.44
C GLY A 12 19.40 -22.11 -4.17
N ASP A 13 19.99 -21.29 -5.04
CA ASP A 13 21.40 -20.87 -4.92
C ASP A 13 21.70 -19.58 -5.71
N LEU A 14 21.80 -18.46 -4.98
CA LEU A 14 22.13 -17.16 -5.57
C LEU A 14 23.56 -17.13 -6.17
N ALA A 15 24.52 -17.83 -5.55
CA ALA A 15 25.90 -17.84 -6.04
C ALA A 15 25.99 -18.56 -7.39
N ALA A 16 25.30 -19.69 -7.53
CA ALA A 16 25.17 -20.40 -8.81
C ALA A 16 24.43 -19.54 -9.86
N GLY A 17 23.34 -18.86 -9.47
CA GLY A 17 22.59 -17.97 -10.35
C GLY A 17 23.44 -16.82 -10.92
N LEU A 18 24.19 -16.12 -10.05
CA LEU A 18 25.12 -15.07 -10.46
C LEU A 18 26.25 -15.60 -11.35
N ALA A 19 26.79 -16.79 -11.03
CA ALA A 19 27.83 -17.42 -11.85
C ALA A 19 27.32 -17.74 -13.27
N ALA A 20 26.09 -18.23 -13.40
CA ALA A 20 25.46 -18.55 -14.68
C ALA A 20 25.19 -17.30 -15.53
N LEU A 21 24.85 -16.17 -14.91
CA LEU A 21 24.50 -14.92 -15.60
C LEU A 21 25.70 -14.00 -15.87
N ARG A 22 26.89 -14.31 -15.34
CA ARG A 22 28.09 -13.44 -15.39
C ARG A 22 28.36 -12.82 -16.77
N ALA A 23 28.30 -13.61 -17.83
CA ALA A 23 28.58 -13.13 -19.19
C ALA A 23 27.52 -12.13 -19.69
N GLU A 24 26.26 -12.34 -19.35
CA GLU A 24 25.16 -11.44 -19.69
C GLU A 24 25.21 -10.16 -18.84
N GLU A 25 25.44 -10.29 -17.53
CA GLU A 25 25.59 -9.15 -16.62
C GLU A 25 26.75 -8.24 -17.03
N GLN A 26 27.87 -8.80 -17.51
CA GLN A 26 28.98 -8.03 -18.05
C GLN A 26 28.61 -7.26 -19.32
N ARG A 27 27.81 -7.86 -20.22
CA ARG A 27 27.32 -7.20 -21.43
C ARG A 27 26.37 -6.05 -21.09
N GLN A 28 25.41 -6.29 -20.20
CA GLN A 28 24.37 -5.32 -19.83
C GLN A 28 24.84 -4.29 -18.79
N ARG A 29 25.97 -4.55 -18.12
CA ARG A 29 26.52 -3.74 -17.01
C ARG A 29 25.55 -3.57 -15.85
N VAL A 30 24.77 -4.61 -15.56
CA VAL A 30 23.80 -4.64 -14.46
C VAL A 30 23.70 -6.06 -13.90
N THR A 31 23.48 -6.19 -12.60
CA THR A 31 23.21 -7.47 -11.95
C THR A 31 21.78 -7.93 -12.25
N LEU A 32 21.63 -9.15 -12.76
CA LEU A 32 20.39 -9.73 -13.27
C LEU A 32 19.74 -10.74 -12.33
N ALA A 33 20.44 -11.18 -11.28
CA ALA A 33 19.90 -12.04 -10.23
C ALA A 33 20.12 -11.43 -8.84
N GLY A 34 19.16 -11.64 -7.94
CA GLY A 34 19.21 -11.18 -6.55
C GLY A 34 17.92 -10.48 -6.12
N PRO A 35 17.80 -10.14 -4.83
CA PRO A 35 16.54 -9.65 -4.26
C PRO A 35 16.05 -8.32 -4.84
N HIS A 36 16.94 -7.53 -5.46
CA HIS A 36 16.58 -6.33 -6.21
C HIS A 36 15.84 -6.61 -7.52
N ARG A 37 15.75 -7.87 -7.94
CA ARG A 37 14.98 -8.35 -9.10
C ARG A 37 13.71 -9.10 -8.70
N ASP A 38 13.46 -9.27 -7.40
CA ASP A 38 12.23 -9.88 -6.93
C ASP A 38 11.03 -8.97 -7.21
N ASP A 39 9.86 -9.58 -7.29
CA ASP A 39 8.60 -8.89 -7.52
C ASP A 39 7.49 -9.41 -6.60
N LEU A 40 6.43 -8.62 -6.45
CA LEU A 40 5.19 -9.00 -5.80
C LEU A 40 4.09 -9.03 -6.85
N ARG A 41 3.73 -10.23 -7.28
CA ARG A 41 2.62 -10.43 -8.22
C ARG A 41 1.30 -10.26 -7.49
N LEU A 42 0.49 -9.35 -8.01
CA LEU A 42 -0.83 -9.05 -7.48
C LEU A 42 -1.88 -9.55 -8.47
N THR A 43 -2.78 -10.42 -8.02
CA THR A 43 -3.84 -10.96 -8.88
C THR A 43 -5.24 -10.68 -8.33
N ILE A 44 -6.18 -10.41 -9.22
CA ILE A 44 -7.61 -10.29 -8.93
C ILE A 44 -8.33 -11.28 -9.85
N ASN A 45 -9.05 -12.24 -9.27
CA ASN A 45 -9.72 -13.31 -10.02
C ASN A 45 -8.76 -14.05 -10.98
N ASN A 46 -7.54 -14.34 -10.50
CA ASN A 46 -6.46 -14.99 -11.25
C ASN A 46 -5.93 -14.21 -12.46
N LEU A 47 -6.27 -12.92 -12.59
CA LEU A 47 -5.71 -12.02 -13.61
C LEU A 47 -4.72 -11.07 -12.97
N ASP A 48 -3.66 -10.75 -13.71
CA ASP A 48 -2.67 -9.74 -13.31
C ASP A 48 -3.35 -8.39 -13.06
N ALA A 49 -3.27 -7.90 -11.83
CA ALA A 49 -3.95 -6.69 -11.43
C ALA A 49 -3.28 -5.42 -11.99
N THR A 50 -2.00 -5.46 -12.36
CA THR A 50 -1.33 -4.33 -13.02
C THR A 50 -1.84 -4.13 -14.44
N THR A 51 -2.23 -5.22 -15.10
CA THR A 51 -2.65 -5.21 -16.51
C THR A 51 -4.16 -5.15 -16.68
N TYR A 52 -4.93 -5.88 -15.86
CA TYR A 52 -6.36 -6.11 -16.11
C TYR A 52 -7.29 -5.45 -15.09
N ALA A 53 -6.78 -4.94 -13.96
CA ALA A 53 -7.64 -4.29 -12.98
C ALA A 53 -8.03 -2.88 -13.43
N SER A 54 -9.30 -2.51 -13.24
CA SER A 54 -9.73 -1.12 -13.38
C SER A 54 -9.01 -0.21 -12.38
N GLU A 55 -8.94 1.08 -12.68
CA GLU A 55 -8.31 2.07 -11.79
C GLU A 55 -8.85 2.00 -10.35
N GLY A 56 -10.17 1.84 -10.20
CA GLY A 56 -10.81 1.69 -8.90
C GLY A 56 -10.40 0.42 -8.14
N GLN A 57 -10.18 -0.68 -8.85
CA GLN A 57 -9.68 -1.93 -8.26
C GLN A 57 -8.21 -1.81 -7.86
N GLN A 58 -7.38 -1.18 -8.70
CA GLN A 58 -5.97 -0.92 -8.37
C GLN A 58 -5.84 -0.06 -7.11
N ARG A 59 -6.65 1.01 -7.01
CA ARG A 59 -6.67 1.87 -5.83
C ARG A 59 -7.12 1.11 -4.58
N SER A 60 -8.20 0.33 -4.69
CA SER A 60 -8.71 -0.49 -3.58
C SER A 60 -7.67 -1.52 -3.11
N MET A 61 -6.93 -2.11 -4.05
CA MET A 61 -5.86 -3.06 -3.76
C MET A 61 -4.67 -2.39 -3.08
N ALA A 62 -4.24 -1.21 -3.56
CA ALA A 62 -3.17 -0.44 -2.93
C ALA A 62 -3.52 -0.07 -1.47
N VAL A 63 -4.75 0.37 -1.24
CA VAL A 63 -5.27 0.66 0.11
C VAL A 63 -5.27 -0.60 0.98
N ALA A 64 -5.77 -1.74 0.45
CA ALA A 64 -5.77 -3.00 1.17
C ALA A 64 -4.36 -3.46 1.56
N LEU A 65 -3.38 -3.30 0.67
CA LEU A 65 -1.96 -3.60 0.94
C LEU A 65 -1.40 -2.73 2.07
N LYS A 66 -1.75 -1.45 2.13
CA LYS A 66 -1.34 -0.56 3.23
C LYS A 66 -1.96 -0.92 4.57
N VAL A 67 -3.24 -1.31 4.58
CA VAL A 67 -3.89 -1.83 5.79
C VAL A 67 -3.24 -3.14 6.25
N ALA A 68 -2.95 -4.05 5.32
CA ALA A 68 -2.25 -5.31 5.62
C ALA A 68 -0.85 -5.04 6.19
N GLN A 69 -0.11 -4.09 5.61
CA GLN A 69 1.18 -3.65 6.11
C GLN A 69 1.08 -3.12 7.54
N ALA A 70 0.08 -2.28 7.85
CA ALA A 70 -0.11 -1.75 9.21
C ALA A 70 -0.34 -2.87 10.25
N ARG A 71 -1.15 -3.88 9.90
CA ARG A 71 -1.40 -5.05 10.75
C ARG A 71 -0.14 -5.91 10.92
N ALA A 72 0.64 -6.08 9.86
CA ALA A 72 1.91 -6.81 9.94
C ALA A 72 2.93 -6.10 10.83
N LEU A 73 3.02 -4.77 10.75
CA LEU A 73 3.87 -3.96 11.63
C LEU A 73 3.41 -4.07 13.09
N GLU A 74 2.10 -3.97 13.35
CA GLU A 74 1.56 -4.12 14.71
C GLU A 74 1.88 -5.51 15.30
N SER A 75 1.72 -6.57 14.51
CA SER A 75 2.06 -7.94 14.92
C SER A 75 3.56 -8.11 15.20
N GLY A 76 4.42 -7.55 14.34
CA GLY A 76 5.88 -7.69 14.45
C GLY A 76 6.51 -6.85 15.58
N PHE A 77 5.97 -5.66 15.84
CA PHE A 77 6.52 -4.73 16.84
C PHE A 77 5.71 -4.64 18.14
N GLY A 78 4.54 -5.30 18.19
CA GLY A 78 3.63 -5.28 19.35
C GLY A 78 2.96 -3.92 19.60
N LYS A 79 3.04 -2.99 18.63
CA LYS A 79 2.48 -1.63 18.73
C LYS A 79 1.92 -1.20 17.38
N ALA A 80 0.73 -0.62 17.39
CA ALA A 80 0.12 -0.06 16.19
C ALA A 80 0.93 1.14 15.64
N PRO A 81 1.18 1.22 14.32
CA PRO A 81 1.86 2.36 13.70
C PRO A 81 0.94 3.59 13.63
N LEU A 82 1.49 4.81 13.54
CA LEU A 82 0.70 5.99 13.15
C LEU A 82 0.27 5.86 11.68
N LEU A 83 -1.03 5.99 11.41
CA LEU A 83 -1.55 5.96 10.04
C LEU A 83 -1.67 7.36 9.48
N LEU A 84 -1.01 7.60 8.35
CA LEU A 84 -1.15 8.81 7.55
C LEU A 84 -1.95 8.46 6.31
N VAL A 85 -3.10 9.11 6.12
CA VAL A 85 -3.98 8.88 4.97
C VAL A 85 -4.12 10.18 4.20
N ASP A 86 -3.56 10.21 2.99
CA ASP A 86 -3.46 11.44 2.20
C ASP A 86 -4.53 11.49 1.10
N ASP A 87 -5.55 12.33 1.29
CA ASP A 87 -6.68 12.63 0.38
C ASP A 87 -7.40 11.43 -0.28
N VAL A 88 -7.23 10.21 0.25
CA VAL A 88 -7.84 8.99 -0.33
C VAL A 88 -9.36 9.00 -0.23
N PHE A 89 -9.94 9.62 0.79
CA PHE A 89 -11.39 9.54 1.03
C PHE A 89 -12.22 10.37 0.05
N GLY A 90 -11.68 11.51 -0.43
CA GLY A 90 -12.39 12.38 -1.37
C GLY A 90 -12.67 11.74 -2.72
N GLU A 91 -11.85 10.76 -3.11
CA GLU A 91 -11.96 10.09 -4.41
C GLU A 91 -12.78 8.79 -4.36
N LEU A 92 -13.22 8.37 -3.17
CA LEU A 92 -13.96 7.13 -2.96
C LEU A 92 -15.46 7.38 -2.84
N ASP A 93 -16.24 6.53 -3.51
CA ASP A 93 -17.67 6.44 -3.27
C ASP A 93 -17.99 6.05 -1.82
N THR A 94 -19.20 6.35 -1.36
CA THR A 94 -19.63 6.12 0.03
C THR A 94 -19.45 4.67 0.48
N HIS A 95 -19.70 3.69 -0.38
CA HIS A 95 -19.54 2.28 -0.03
C HIS A 95 -18.06 1.95 0.23
N ARG A 96 -17.16 2.39 -0.65
CA ARG A 96 -15.72 2.18 -0.50
C ARG A 96 -15.12 2.93 0.69
N ARG A 97 -15.55 4.17 0.95
CA ARG A 97 -15.11 4.92 2.15
C ARG A 97 -15.42 4.18 3.43
N ARG A 98 -16.67 3.73 3.59
CA ARG A 98 -17.10 2.96 4.77
C ARG A 98 -16.34 1.65 4.92
N ALA A 99 -16.13 0.94 3.81
CA ALA A 99 -15.33 -0.27 3.81
C ALA A 99 -13.88 0.01 4.27
N LEU A 100 -13.26 1.07 3.78
CA LEU A 100 -11.93 1.49 4.21
C LEU A 100 -11.91 1.83 5.70
N LEU A 101 -12.81 2.70 6.18
CA LEU A 101 -12.90 3.07 7.59
C LEU A 101 -13.06 1.85 8.51
N ALA A 102 -13.88 0.87 8.11
CA ALA A 102 -14.08 -0.37 8.85
C ALA A 102 -12.83 -1.28 8.85
N LEU A 103 -11.98 -1.19 7.83
CA LEU A 103 -10.73 -1.96 7.73
C LEU A 103 -9.58 -1.35 8.53
N LEU A 104 -9.61 -0.04 8.77
CA LEU A 104 -8.59 0.66 9.56
C LEU A 104 -8.62 0.15 11.01
N PRO A 105 -7.47 -0.22 11.61
CA PRO A 105 -7.46 -0.75 12.96
C PRO A 105 -7.97 0.30 13.98
N ALA A 106 -8.87 -0.13 14.88
CA ALA A 106 -9.52 0.78 15.83
C ALA A 106 -8.53 1.41 16.82
N GLY A 107 -7.55 0.65 17.31
CA GLY A 107 -6.55 1.08 18.30
C GLY A 107 -5.44 1.98 17.77
N THR A 108 -5.51 2.38 16.50
CA THR A 108 -4.47 3.15 15.83
C THR A 108 -4.79 4.64 15.76
N GLN A 109 -3.82 5.49 16.11
CA GLN A 109 -3.89 6.93 15.81
C GLN A 109 -3.80 7.15 14.29
N LYS A 110 -4.66 8.03 13.78
CA LYS A 110 -4.82 8.31 12.35
C LYS A 110 -4.71 9.82 12.13
N ILE A 111 -3.97 10.23 11.10
CA ILE A 111 -3.97 11.58 10.55
C ILE A 111 -4.49 11.46 9.12
N ILE A 112 -5.58 12.16 8.83
CA ILE A 112 -6.24 12.11 7.53
C ILE A 112 -6.24 13.53 6.97
N THR A 113 -5.72 13.70 5.75
CA THR A 113 -5.86 14.94 4.99
C THR A 113 -7.04 14.80 4.04
N THR A 114 -7.77 15.89 3.82
CA THR A 114 -8.84 15.94 2.84
C THR A 114 -9.18 17.39 2.49
N THR A 115 -9.72 17.59 1.30
CA THR A 115 -10.21 18.90 0.82
C THR A 115 -11.67 19.18 1.18
N SER A 116 -12.45 18.18 1.61
CA SER A 116 -13.84 18.33 2.06
C SER A 116 -14.12 17.47 3.29
N LEU A 117 -15.01 17.94 4.18
CA LEU A 117 -15.45 17.22 5.37
C LEU A 117 -16.82 16.55 5.20
N ASP A 118 -17.49 16.71 4.05
CA ASP A 118 -18.86 16.23 3.83
C ASP A 118 -19.01 14.72 4.10
N TRP A 119 -17.94 13.96 3.88
CA TRP A 119 -17.89 12.53 4.11
C TRP A 119 -17.59 12.15 5.56
N ALA A 120 -16.86 12.98 6.30
CA ALA A 120 -16.35 12.63 7.62
C ALA A 120 -17.49 12.49 8.64
N ASP A 121 -18.41 13.46 8.65
CA ASP A 121 -19.59 13.42 9.52
C ASP A 121 -20.56 12.31 9.10
N ALA A 122 -20.81 12.18 7.78
CA ALA A 122 -21.75 11.22 7.22
C ALA A 122 -21.34 9.75 7.44
N ASP A 123 -20.04 9.49 7.56
CA ASP A 123 -19.49 8.15 7.81
C ASP A 123 -19.01 7.96 9.27
N GLY A 124 -19.29 8.93 10.15
CA GLY A 124 -19.08 8.79 11.60
C GLY A 124 -17.61 8.85 12.04
N LEU A 125 -16.74 9.52 11.28
CA LEU A 125 -15.35 9.70 11.65
C LEU A 125 -15.23 10.74 12.76
N ALA A 126 -14.98 10.29 13.98
CA ALA A 126 -14.70 11.16 15.12
C ALA A 126 -13.22 11.53 15.20
N GLY A 127 -12.91 12.81 15.46
CA GLY A 127 -11.54 13.27 15.65
C GLY A 127 -11.43 14.79 15.75
N ARG A 128 -10.22 15.28 16.05
CA ARG A 128 -9.93 16.72 15.98
C ARG A 128 -9.77 17.12 14.52
N VAL A 129 -10.61 18.04 14.06
CA VAL A 129 -10.48 18.65 12.74
C VAL A 129 -9.60 19.90 12.87
N CYS A 130 -8.57 19.98 12.04
CA CYS A 130 -7.70 21.16 11.98
C CYS A 130 -7.70 21.68 10.53
N ARG A 131 -7.84 23.00 10.35
CA ARG A 131 -7.78 23.61 9.02
C ARG A 131 -6.34 23.99 8.69
N ILE A 132 -5.93 23.80 7.44
CA ILE A 132 -4.61 24.24 6.95
C ILE A 132 -4.80 25.44 6.04
N GLU A 133 -4.19 26.57 6.38
CA GLU A 133 -4.21 27.81 5.60
C GLU A 133 -2.81 28.43 5.58
N GLY A 134 -2.33 28.86 4.41
CA GLY A 134 -1.00 29.48 4.28
C GLY A 134 0.16 28.62 4.82
N ALA A 135 0.08 27.30 4.62
CA ALA A 135 1.02 26.30 5.17
C ALA A 135 1.12 26.28 6.71
N ARG A 136 0.07 26.73 7.41
CA ARG A 136 -0.04 26.67 8.87
C ARG A 136 -1.30 25.94 9.28
N ILE A 137 -1.24 25.26 10.43
CA ILE A 137 -2.42 24.69 11.07
C ILE A 137 -3.13 25.82 11.79
N ALA A 138 -4.29 26.23 11.26
CA ALA A 138 -5.20 27.11 11.97
C ALA A 138 -5.96 26.26 13.00
N GLU A 139 -5.72 26.53 14.29
CA GLU A 139 -6.53 25.93 15.35
C GLU A 139 -7.92 26.56 15.31
N GLY A 140 -8.95 25.70 15.21
CA GLY A 140 -10.34 26.06 15.47
C GLY A 140 -10.69 25.90 16.94
#